data_AF-A0A4Q8UHR4-F1
#
_entry.id   AF-A0A4Q8UHR4-F1
#
_cell.length_a   1.000
_cell.length_b   1.000
_cell.length_c   1.000
_cell.angle_alpha   90.00
_cell.angle_beta   90.00
_cell.angle_gamma   90.00
#
_symmetry.space_group_name_H-M   'P 1'
#
loop_
_entity.id
_entity.type
_entity.pdbx_description
1 polymer ?
#
loop_
_entity_poly.entity_id
_entity_poly.type
_entity_poly.pdbx_seq_one_letter_code
_entity_poly.pdbx_strand_id
1 'polypeptide(L)'
;MDTRSLTLLGGLLLYVSPILLCCLYSKYEYGYSLSDNFKKWRTGKLLGIALFLLLSVMFLSFDFKSSTRAFWYLFWEPSFSVSLIVFSKPASELFEDFSSYFSYGEDFGFIIGWLGLLGAYIMFVVAIMRFS
;
A
#
# COMPACT_ATOMS: atom_id res chain seq x y z
N MET A 1 -21.03 -14.37 15.59
CA MET A 1 -20.11 -13.37 15.01
C MET A 1 -20.95 -12.53 14.07
N ASP A 2 -21.18 -11.26 14.43
CA ASP A 2 -22.13 -10.41 13.70
C ASP A 2 -21.58 -9.99 12.34
N THR A 3 -22.47 -9.68 11.40
CA THR A 3 -22.15 -9.27 10.02
C THR A 3 -21.15 -8.10 9.99
N ARG A 4 -21.24 -7.15 10.93
CA ARG A 4 -20.28 -6.05 11.09
C ARG A 4 -18.87 -6.53 11.43
N SER A 5 -18.73 -7.49 12.35
CA SER A 5 -17.42 -8.06 12.72
C SER A 5 -16.79 -8.82 11.54
N LEU A 6 -17.60 -9.49 10.73
CA LEU A 6 -17.17 -10.16 9.50
C LEU A 6 -16.70 -9.17 8.43
N THR A 7 -17.42 -8.05 8.25
CA THR A 7 -17.03 -7.00 7.30
C THR A 7 -15.72 -6.31 7.71
N LEU A 8 -15.54 -6.01 9.00
CA LEU A 8 -14.30 -5.42 9.50
C LEU A 8 -13.11 -6.36 9.34
N LEU A 9 -13.28 -7.65 9.69
CA LEU A 9 -12.24 -8.65 9.50
C LEU A 9 -11.89 -8.82 8.02
N GLY A 10 -12.89 -8.94 7.15
CA GLY A 10 -12.69 -9.04 5.71
C GLY A 10 -11.97 -7.81 5.14
N GLY A 11 -12.32 -6.61 5.61
CA GLY A 11 -11.65 -5.38 5.20
C GLY A 11 -10.19 -5.32 5.67
N LEU A 12 -9.91 -5.72 6.91
CA LEU A 12 -8.55 -5.76 7.44
C LEU A 12 -7.67 -6.79 6.70
N LEU A 13 -8.23 -7.95 6.36
CA LEU A 13 -7.52 -8.95 5.55
C LEU A 13 -7.19 -8.41 4.16
N LEU A 14 -8.15 -7.75 3.50
CA LEU A 14 -7.90 -7.09 2.22
C LEU A 14 -6.83 -5.99 2.36
N TYR A 15 -6.90 -5.17 3.40
CA TYR A 15 -5.90 -4.13 3.67
C TYR A 15 -4.48 -4.67 3.80
N VAL A 16 -4.29 -5.78 4.50
CA VAL A 16 -2.96 -6.32 4.78
C VAL A 16 -2.46 -7.22 3.64
N SER A 17 -3.36 -7.69 2.77
CA SER A 17 -3.01 -8.65 1.74
C SER A 17 -1.96 -8.19 0.71
N PRO A 18 -1.92 -6.94 0.21
CA PRO A 18 -0.85 -6.52 -0.70
C PRO A 18 0.53 -6.63 -0.06
N ILE A 19 0.62 -6.35 1.24
CA ILE A 19 1.87 -6.36 2.01
C ILE A 19 2.32 -7.81 2.20
N LEU A 20 1.40 -8.68 2.59
CA LEU A 20 1.70 -10.11 2.76
C LEU A 20 2.09 -10.76 1.44
N LEU A 21 1.36 -10.50 0.35
CA LEU A 21 1.65 -11.06 -0.97
C LEU A 21 3.03 -10.65 -1.45
N CYS A 22 3.38 -9.36 -1.38
CA CYS A 22 4.72 -8.89 -1.77
C CYS A 22 5.81 -9.43 -0.85
N CYS A 23 5.54 -9.55 0.46
CA CYS A 23 6.49 -10.13 1.41
C CYS A 23 6.76 -11.61 1.13
N LEU A 24 5.71 -12.40 0.84
CA LEU A 24 5.85 -13.81 0.49
C LEU A 24 6.55 -13.97 -0.86
N TYR A 25 6.17 -13.18 -1.87
CA TYR A 25 6.81 -13.20 -3.18
C TYR A 25 8.30 -12.85 -3.09
N SER A 26 8.64 -11.77 -2.37
CA SER A 26 10.03 -11.38 -2.09
C SER A 26 10.84 -12.50 -1.44
N LYS A 27 10.23 -13.23 -0.49
CA LYS A 27 10.89 -14.33 0.21
C LYS A 27 11.06 -15.57 -0.65
N TYR A 28 10.02 -15.98 -1.39
CA TYR A 28 10.03 -17.23 -2.14
C TYR A 28 10.78 -17.12 -3.46
N GLU A 29 10.67 -16.00 -4.18
CA GLU A 29 11.29 -15.84 -5.49
C GLU A 29 12.75 -15.36 -5.37
N TYR A 30 13.02 -14.39 -4.47
CA TYR A 30 14.35 -13.76 -4.37
C TYR A 30 15.15 -14.24 -3.16
N GLY A 31 14.56 -15.03 -2.25
CA GLY A 31 15.21 -15.41 -1.00
C GLY A 31 15.48 -14.23 -0.07
N TYR A 32 14.84 -13.08 -0.29
CA TYR A 32 15.11 -11.86 0.47
C TYR A 32 14.53 -11.96 1.87
N SER A 33 15.34 -11.58 2.85
CA SER A 33 14.84 -11.21 4.17
C SER A 33 14.19 -9.82 4.10
N LEU A 34 13.45 -9.44 5.15
CA LEU A 34 12.85 -8.11 5.21
C LEU A 34 13.93 -7.02 5.09
N SER A 35 15.09 -7.18 5.73
CA SER A 35 16.17 -6.18 5.70
C SER A 35 16.83 -6.05 4.33
N ASP A 36 16.86 -7.10 3.51
CA ASP A 36 17.39 -7.04 2.15
C ASP A 36 16.59 -6.07 1.28
N ASN A 37 15.27 -6.02 1.48
CA ASN A 37 14.40 -5.06 0.82
C ASN A 37 14.69 -3.61 1.22
N PHE A 38 15.45 -3.34 2.29
CA PHE A 38 15.83 -1.97 2.69
C PHE A 38 17.24 -1.57 2.26
N LYS A 39 17.97 -2.38 1.48
CA LYS A 39 19.34 -2.04 1.04
C LYS A 39 19.39 -0.75 0.21
N LYS A 40 18.40 -0.56 -0.68
CA LYS A 40 18.23 0.67 -1.47
C LYS A 40 17.05 1.48 -0.94
N TRP A 41 17.16 2.81 -1.03
CA TRP A 41 16.12 3.76 -0.61
C TRP A 41 15.66 3.64 0.85
N ARG A 42 16.48 3.07 1.74
CA ARG A 42 16.11 2.78 3.14
C ARG A 42 15.32 3.88 3.82
N THR A 43 15.85 5.11 3.80
CA THR A 43 15.22 6.28 4.42
C THR A 43 13.85 6.57 3.82
N GLY A 44 13.75 6.55 2.49
CA GLY A 44 12.48 6.73 1.80
C GLY A 44 11.47 5.61 2.11
N LYS A 45 11.92 4.36 2.21
CA LYS A 45 11.03 3.25 2.60
C LYS A 45 10.49 3.42 4.01
N LEU A 46 11.34 3.83 4.95
CA LEU A 46 10.93 4.12 6.33
C LEU A 46 9.96 5.30 6.42
N LEU A 47 10.19 6.37 5.65
CA LEU A 47 9.25 7.51 5.58
C LEU A 47 7.91 7.10 4.98
N GLY A 48 7.91 6.26 3.94
CA GLY A 48 6.68 5.72 3.35
C GLY A 48 5.89 4.88 4.34
N ILE A 49 6.55 4.02 5.13
CA ILE A 49 5.90 3.27 6.21
C ILE A 49 5.30 4.22 7.26
N ALA A 50 6.04 5.24 7.68
CA ALA A 50 5.54 6.20 8.67
C ALA A 50 4.30 6.94 8.16
N LEU A 51 4.31 7.38 6.89
CA LEU A 51 3.17 8.05 6.27
C LEU A 51 1.97 7.10 6.11
N PHE A 52 2.21 5.85 5.72
CA PHE A 52 1.18 4.80 5.66
C PHE A 52 0.53 4.59 7.03
N LEU A 53 1.32 4.43 8.09
CA LEU A 53 0.79 4.26 9.46
C LEU A 53 -0.02 5.48 9.92
N LEU A 54 0.47 6.70 9.63
CA LEU A 54 -0.26 7.93 9.92
C LEU A 54 -1.62 7.92 9.21
N LEU A 55 -1.63 7.59 7.91
CA LEU A 55 -2.85 7.52 7.12
C LEU A 55 -3.81 6.44 7.66
N SER A 56 -3.31 5.26 8.06
CA SER A 56 -4.12 4.21 8.71
C SER A 56 -4.79 4.71 9.99
N VAL A 57 -4.07 5.45 10.84
CA VAL A 57 -4.63 6.01 12.09
C VAL A 57 -5.70 7.05 11.79
N MET A 58 -5.46 7.93 10.80
CA MET A 58 -6.46 8.92 10.40
C MET A 58 -7.72 8.26 9.85
N PHE A 59 -7.58 7.19 9.06
CA PHE A 59 -8.72 6.40 8.56
C PHE A 59 -9.56 5.80 9.68
N LEU A 60 -8.92 5.17 10.67
CA LEU A 60 -9.61 4.59 11.82
C LEU A 60 -10.35 5.63 12.67
N SER A 61 -9.89 6.88 12.62
CA SER A 61 -10.45 7.98 13.40
C SER A 61 -11.59 8.72 12.70
N PHE A 62 -11.78 8.52 11.39
CA PHE A 62 -12.75 9.27 10.59
C PHE A 62 -14.02 8.43 10.33
N ASP A 63 -15.18 8.95 10.75
CA ASP A 63 -16.46 8.26 10.60
C ASP A 63 -17.01 8.44 9.17
N PHE A 64 -16.70 7.50 8.29
CA PHE A 64 -17.18 7.50 6.90
C PHE A 64 -18.67 7.16 6.83
N LYS A 65 -19.51 8.17 7.05
CA LYS A 65 -20.94 8.10 6.73
C LYS A 65 -21.08 8.11 5.20
N SER A 66 -21.47 6.97 4.63
CA SER A 66 -22.23 6.86 3.36
C SER A 66 -21.56 6.57 2.00
N SER A 67 -20.30 6.12 1.87
CA SER A 67 -19.84 5.61 0.56
C SER A 67 -18.89 4.41 0.66
N THR A 68 -19.45 3.21 0.49
CA THR A 68 -18.72 1.93 0.49
C THR A 68 -17.64 1.86 -0.59
N ARG A 69 -17.87 2.41 -1.79
CA ARG A 69 -16.87 2.37 -2.88
C ARG A 69 -15.65 3.27 -2.60
N ALA A 70 -15.87 4.49 -2.13
CA ALA A 70 -14.77 5.38 -1.73
C ALA A 70 -13.99 4.78 -0.55
N PHE A 71 -14.72 4.19 0.40
CA PHE A 71 -14.17 3.50 1.55
C PHE A 71 -13.21 2.35 1.16
N TRP A 72 -13.59 1.51 0.18
CA TRP A 72 -12.75 0.38 -0.26
C TRP A 72 -11.48 0.82 -1.01
N TYR A 73 -11.57 1.81 -1.91
CA TYR A 73 -10.40 2.34 -2.62
C TYR A 73 -9.40 2.99 -1.66
N LEU A 74 -9.92 3.78 -0.72
CA LEU A 74 -9.14 4.42 0.35
C LEU A 74 -8.51 3.39 1.31
N PHE A 75 -9.04 2.17 1.39
CA PHE A 75 -8.45 1.08 2.17
C PHE A 75 -7.37 0.33 1.38
N TRP A 76 -7.65 -0.09 0.15
CA TRP A 76 -6.71 -0.93 -0.60
C TRP A 76 -5.47 -0.17 -1.10
N GLU A 77 -5.67 1.05 -1.60
CA GLU A 77 -4.64 1.81 -2.32
C GLU A 77 -3.42 2.15 -1.46
N PRO A 78 -3.55 2.62 -0.20
CA PRO A 78 -2.39 2.87 0.65
C PRO A 78 -1.54 1.64 0.90
N SER A 79 -2.19 0.49 1.09
CA SER A 79 -1.50 -0.78 1.35
C SER A 79 -0.77 -1.29 0.12
N PHE A 80 -1.37 -1.16 -1.05
CA PHE A 80 -0.70 -1.46 -2.31
C PHE A 80 0.51 -0.55 -2.53
N SER A 81 0.33 0.74 -2.26
CA SER A 81 1.38 1.76 -2.40
C SER A 81 2.55 1.52 -1.45
N VAL A 82 2.30 1.19 -0.17
CA VAL A 82 3.38 0.89 0.77
C VAL A 82 4.09 -0.42 0.42
N SER A 83 3.39 -1.41 -0.15
CA SER A 83 4.02 -2.61 -0.69
C SER A 83 5.00 -2.28 -1.80
N LEU A 84 4.62 -1.40 -2.73
CA LEU A 84 5.49 -0.91 -3.80
C LEU A 84 6.69 -0.11 -3.28
N ILE A 85 6.54 0.58 -2.15
CA ILE A 85 7.67 1.29 -1.53
C ILE A 85 8.63 0.28 -0.88
N VAL A 86 8.12 -0.61 -0.03
CA VAL A 86 8.95 -1.52 0.78
C VAL A 86 9.59 -2.60 -0.09
N PHE A 87 8.77 -3.26 -0.90
CA PHE A 87 9.14 -4.37 -1.76
C PHE A 87 9.35 -3.90 -3.21
N SER A 88 9.87 -2.68 -3.40
CA SER A 88 9.93 -2.02 -4.70
C SER A 88 10.57 -2.81 -5.84
N LYS A 89 11.56 -3.66 -5.55
CA LYS A 89 12.18 -4.54 -6.53
C LYS A 89 11.28 -5.71 -6.93
N PRO A 90 10.90 -6.62 -6.03
CA PRO A 90 10.00 -7.73 -6.38
C PRO A 90 8.63 -7.22 -6.86
N ALA A 91 8.15 -6.09 -6.34
CA ALA A 91 6.89 -5.52 -6.77
C ALA A 91 6.97 -4.90 -8.16
N SER A 92 8.11 -4.35 -8.60
CA SER A 92 8.25 -3.81 -9.97
C SER A 92 8.36 -4.92 -11.01
N GLU A 93 9.03 -6.03 -10.69
CA GLU A 93 9.15 -7.20 -11.58
C GLU A 93 7.78 -7.87 -11.83
N LEU A 94 6.87 -7.85 -10.84
CA LEU A 94 5.46 -8.25 -11.05
C LEU A 94 4.74 -7.41 -12.13
N PHE A 95 5.22 -6.20 -12.45
CA PHE A 95 4.70 -5.40 -13.57
C PHE A 95 5.51 -5.54 -14.85
N GLU A 96 6.81 -5.87 -14.76
CA GLU A 96 7.65 -6.09 -15.95
C GLU A 96 7.12 -7.26 -16.78
N ASP A 97 6.62 -8.33 -16.15
CA ASP A 97 5.99 -9.46 -16.85
C ASP A 97 4.73 -9.07 -17.64
N PHE A 98 4.12 -7.92 -17.36
CA PHE A 98 2.98 -7.39 -18.13
C PHE A 98 3.39 -6.52 -19.33
N SER A 99 4.66 -6.08 -19.42
CA SER A 99 5.13 -5.29 -20.55
C SER A 99 6.54 -5.68 -20.97
N SER A 100 6.65 -6.42 -22.08
CA SER A 100 7.92 -6.85 -22.69
C SER A 100 8.83 -5.72 -23.20
N TYR A 101 8.43 -4.45 -23.01
CA TYR A 101 9.08 -3.28 -23.59
C TYR A 101 9.90 -2.45 -22.60
N PHE A 102 9.77 -2.67 -21.29
CA PHE A 102 10.43 -1.85 -20.29
C PHE A 102 10.88 -2.67 -19.09
N SER A 103 12.21 -2.69 -18.85
CA SER A 103 12.74 -3.06 -17.55
C SER A 103 12.53 -1.89 -16.59
N TYR A 104 11.42 -1.95 -15.88
CA TYR A 104 11.13 -1.09 -14.75
C TYR A 104 11.84 -1.62 -13.50
N GLY A 105 13.10 -1.25 -13.34
CA GLY A 105 13.88 -1.60 -12.13
C GLY A 105 13.29 -1.02 -10.84
N GLU A 106 13.92 -1.36 -9.71
CA GLU A 106 13.48 -1.02 -8.34
C GLU A 106 13.04 0.46 -8.14
N ASP A 107 13.66 1.38 -8.87
CA ASP A 107 13.36 2.82 -8.79
C ASP A 107 11.94 3.15 -9.24
N PHE A 108 11.44 2.45 -10.25
CA PHE A 108 10.09 2.66 -10.77
C PHE A 108 9.03 2.23 -9.75
N GLY A 109 9.14 1.02 -9.21
CA GLY A 109 8.23 0.54 -8.15
C GLY A 109 8.24 1.48 -6.95
N PHE A 110 9.43 1.94 -6.54
CA PHE A 110 9.57 2.90 -5.44
C PHE A 110 8.88 4.24 -5.73
N ILE A 111 9.07 4.83 -6.92
CA ILE A 111 8.45 6.11 -7.31
C ILE A 111 6.93 5.97 -7.42
N ILE A 112 6.42 4.92 -8.06
CA ILE A 112 4.98 4.67 -8.18
C ILE A 112 4.36 4.46 -6.81
N GLY A 113 5.00 3.69 -5.94
CA GLY A 113 4.54 3.51 -4.57
C GLY A 113 4.40 4.84 -3.83
N TRP A 114 5.34 5.76 -3.99
CA TRP A 114 5.24 7.11 -3.43
C TRP A 114 4.13 7.95 -4.05
N LEU A 115 3.97 7.92 -5.37
CA LEU A 115 2.90 8.64 -6.06
C LEU A 115 1.53 8.14 -5.60
N GLY A 116 1.35 6.83 -5.48
CA GLY A 116 0.12 6.22 -4.97
C GLY A 116 -0.16 6.60 -3.52
N LEU A 117 0.85 6.53 -2.65
CA LEU A 117 0.67 6.83 -1.22
C LEU A 117 0.36 8.32 -0.98
N LEU A 118 1.06 9.23 -1.67
CA LEU A 118 0.78 10.67 -1.61
C LEU A 118 -0.58 11.01 -2.22
N GLY A 119 -0.92 10.38 -3.35
CA GLY A 119 -2.24 10.53 -3.97
C GLY A 119 -3.37 10.12 -3.04
N ALA A 120 -3.25 8.95 -2.38
CA ALA A 120 -4.21 8.48 -1.40
C ALA A 120 -4.34 9.45 -0.21
N TYR A 121 -3.22 9.98 0.28
CA TYR A 121 -3.21 10.98 1.35
C TYR A 121 -3.94 12.27 0.94
N ILE A 122 -3.63 12.82 -0.24
CA ILE A 122 -4.29 14.04 -0.75
C ILE A 122 -5.79 13.79 -0.92
N MET A 123 -6.18 12.68 -1.53
CA MET A 123 -7.58 12.31 -1.72
C MET A 123 -8.32 12.17 -0.39
N PHE A 124 -7.66 11.60 0.62
CA PHE A 124 -8.21 11.51 1.96
C PHE A 124 -8.40 12.89 2.60
N VAL A 125 -7.42 13.78 2.53
CA VAL A 125 -7.55 15.16 3.04
C VAL A 125 -8.65 15.93 2.32
N VAL A 126 -8.75 15.81 0.99
CA VAL A 126 -9.83 16.41 0.20
C VAL A 126 -11.20 15.84 0.61
N ALA A 127 -11.29 14.54 0.87
CA ALA A 127 -12.52 13.93 1.37
C ALA A 127 -12.91 14.50 2.74
N ILE A 128 -11.95 14.63 3.67
CA ILE A 128 -12.21 15.27 4.98
C ILE A 128 -12.76 16.68 4.78
N MET A 129 -12.07 17.55 4.02
CA MET A 129 -12.48 18.94 3.82
C MET A 129 -13.86 19.08 3.17
N ARG A 130 -14.27 18.10 2.36
CA ARG A 130 -15.57 18.11 1.66
C ARG A 130 -16.71 17.61 2.54
N PHE A 131 -16.44 16.78 3.54
CA PHE A 131 -17.43 16.12 4.37
C PHE A 131 -17.39 16.53 5.85
N SER A 132 -16.50 17.46 6.24
CA SER A 132 -16.50 18.18 7.54
C SER A 132 -17.36 19.44 7.48
#